data_AF-A0A8S3ZW12-F1
#
_entry.id   AF-A0A8S3ZW12-F1
#
_cell.length_a   1.000
_cell.length_b   1.000
_cell.length_c   1.000
_cell.angle_alpha   90.00
_cell.angle_beta   90.00
_cell.angle_gamma   90.00
#
_symmetry.space_group_name_H-M   'P 1'
#
loop_
_entity.id
_entity.type
_entity.pdbx_description
1 polymer ?
#
loop_
_entity_poly.entity_id
_entity_poly.type
_entity_poly.pdbx_seq_one_letter_code
_entity_poly.pdbx_strand_id
1 'polypeptide(L)'
;MQEVGIDEDTAAEEFNYNGVTKDLDRMDILAIESRRRNWLRSQGLEVSDEAFQETLEATREEIIRTCPVRPKKHQVCVFCKNNKEREEVYTSHMLKDSLDRVICPILSKYTCPVCYATGANAHTKKYCPKYDGISTVNLLLQTPRNCSGKYRK
;
A
#
# COMPACT_ATOMS: atom_id res chain seq x y z
N MET A 1 36.21 -7.85 -45.40
CA MET A 1 34.92 -7.34 -45.95
C MET A 1 33.96 -8.50 -45.93
N GLN A 2 33.12 -8.57 -44.90
CA GLN A 2 32.01 -9.50 -44.84
C GLN A 2 30.81 -8.63 -44.45
N GLU A 3 29.96 -8.35 -45.43
CA GLU A 3 28.75 -7.56 -45.24
C GLU A 3 27.72 -8.47 -44.57
N VAL A 4 27.25 -8.05 -43.40
CA VAL A 4 26.12 -8.68 -42.72
C VAL A 4 24.89 -7.94 -43.20
N GLY A 5 24.13 -8.56 -44.10
CA GLY A 5 22.83 -8.07 -44.52
C GLY A 5 21.92 -7.98 -43.29
N ILE A 6 21.40 -6.79 -43.04
CA ILE A 6 20.32 -6.57 -42.08
C ILE A 6 19.05 -6.65 -42.92
N ASP A 7 18.32 -7.73 -42.73
CA ASP A 7 17.13 -8.07 -43.49
C ASP A 7 16.07 -6.98 -43.27
N GLU A 8 15.65 -6.31 -44.35
CA GLU A 8 14.75 -5.14 -44.35
C GLU A 8 13.33 -5.46 -43.83
N ASP A 9 13.02 -6.74 -43.64
CA ASP A 9 11.71 -7.25 -43.22
C ASP A 9 11.49 -7.19 -41.69
N THR A 10 12.54 -7.10 -40.86
CA THR A 10 12.38 -7.02 -39.40
C THR A 10 11.77 -5.70 -38.94
N ALA A 11 12.00 -4.62 -39.68
CA ALA A 11 11.47 -3.30 -39.34
C ALA A 11 9.95 -3.22 -39.54
N ALA A 12 9.41 -3.93 -40.54
CA ALA A 12 7.97 -3.99 -40.79
C ALA A 12 7.24 -4.84 -39.74
N GLU A 13 7.85 -5.93 -39.28
CA GLU A 13 7.35 -6.71 -38.14
C GLU A 13 7.40 -5.89 -36.84
N GLU A 14 8.47 -5.12 -36.59
CA GLU A 14 8.52 -4.19 -35.45
C GLU A 14 7.50 -3.05 -35.53
N PHE A 15 7.25 -2.52 -36.74
CA PHE A 15 6.26 -1.46 -36.97
C PHE A 15 4.83 -1.95 -36.75
N ASN A 16 4.51 -3.17 -37.20
CA ASN A 16 3.20 -3.78 -36.97
C ASN A 16 2.91 -4.08 -35.49
N TYR A 17 3.95 -4.17 -34.64
CA TYR A 17 3.81 -4.36 -33.19
C TYR A 17 3.85 -3.06 -32.37
N ASN A 18 3.91 -1.88 -33.02
CA ASN A 18 3.70 -0.54 -32.45
C ASN A 18 4.42 -0.26 -31.11
N GLY A 19 5.45 -1.01 -30.74
CA GLY A 19 6.14 -0.90 -29.44
C GLY A 19 5.29 -1.22 -28.20
N VAL A 20 4.16 -1.94 -28.30
CA VAL A 20 3.21 -2.09 -27.16
C VAL A 20 3.21 -3.48 -26.51
N THR A 21 3.89 -4.51 -27.05
CA THR A 21 3.65 -5.89 -26.59
C THR A 21 4.79 -6.60 -25.86
N LYS A 22 6.03 -6.10 -25.89
CA LYS A 22 7.16 -6.79 -25.22
C LYS A 22 7.26 -6.52 -23.71
N ASP A 23 6.71 -5.40 -23.23
CA ASP A 23 6.87 -4.95 -21.84
C ASP A 23 5.64 -5.20 -20.94
N LEU A 24 4.53 -5.69 -21.51
CA LEU A 24 3.30 -5.94 -20.76
C LEU A 24 3.34 -7.34 -20.15
N ASP A 25 3.21 -7.40 -18.83
CA ASP A 25 3.14 -8.68 -18.14
C ASP A 25 1.79 -9.38 -18.38
N ARG A 26 1.67 -10.61 -17.90
CA ARG A 26 0.43 -11.40 -18.04
C ARG A 26 -0.78 -10.69 -17.41
N MET A 27 -0.59 -9.84 -16.41
CA MET A 27 -1.67 -9.07 -15.76
C MET A 27 -2.13 -7.88 -16.61
N ASP A 28 -1.19 -7.18 -17.23
CA ASP A 28 -1.48 -6.07 -18.13
C ASP A 28 -2.28 -6.52 -19.35
N ILE A 29 -1.92 -7.68 -19.93
CA ILE A 29 -2.65 -8.30 -21.03
C ILE A 29 -4.10 -8.60 -20.61
N LEU A 30 -4.30 -9.23 -19.44
CA LEU A 30 -5.64 -9.58 -18.93
C LEU A 30 -6.49 -8.34 -18.62
N ALA A 31 -5.88 -7.26 -18.14
CA ALA A 31 -6.58 -5.99 -17.90
C ALA A 31 -7.02 -5.30 -19.21
N ILE A 32 -6.25 -5.45 -20.28
CA ILE A 32 -6.63 -4.98 -21.63
C ILE A 32 -7.78 -5.83 -22.18
N GLU A 33 -7.69 -7.15 -22.07
CA GLU A 33 -8.76 -8.06 -22.51
C GLU A 33 -10.06 -7.88 -21.74
N SER A 34 -9.99 -7.64 -20.43
CA SER A 34 -11.16 -7.36 -19.60
C SER A 34 -11.87 -6.08 -20.03
N ARG A 35 -11.11 -5.01 -20.35
CA ARG A 35 -11.67 -3.78 -20.92
C ARG A 35 -12.33 -4.02 -22.28
N ARG A 36 -11.69 -4.79 -23.16
CA ARG A 36 -12.24 -5.18 -24.47
C ARG A 36 -13.51 -6.02 -24.33
N ARG A 37 -13.56 -6.96 -23.39
CA ARG A 37 -14.77 -7.76 -23.08
C ARG A 37 -15.90 -6.91 -22.53
N ASN A 38 -15.64 -6.00 -21.60
CA ASN A 38 -16.67 -5.07 -21.10
C ASN A 38 -17.22 -4.18 -22.22
N TRP A 39 -16.38 -3.77 -23.17
CA TRP A 39 -16.82 -3.06 -24.37
C TRP A 39 -17.70 -3.94 -25.28
N LEU A 40 -17.31 -5.19 -25.55
CA LEU A 40 -18.14 -6.15 -26.32
C LEU A 40 -19.48 -6.46 -25.63
N ARG A 41 -19.48 -6.56 -24.29
CA ARG A 41 -20.67 -6.75 -23.46
C ARG A 41 -21.59 -5.54 -23.53
N SER A 42 -21.04 -4.32 -23.60
CA SER A 42 -21.83 -3.09 -23.83
C SER A 42 -22.52 -3.05 -25.21
N GLN A 43 -22.07 -3.89 -26.16
CA GLN A 43 -22.68 -4.06 -27.48
C GLN A 43 -23.58 -5.31 -27.60
N GLY A 44 -23.70 -6.14 -26.56
CA GLY A 44 -24.64 -7.26 -26.52
C GLY A 44 -24.17 -8.58 -27.15
N LEU A 45 -22.86 -8.79 -27.38
CA LEU A 45 -22.32 -10.11 -27.74
C LEU A 45 -22.00 -10.91 -26.46
N GLU A 46 -22.69 -12.02 -26.25
CA GLU A 46 -22.40 -12.98 -25.18
C GLU A 46 -21.13 -13.78 -25.53
N VAL A 47 -20.08 -13.62 -24.72
CA VAL A 47 -18.85 -14.41 -24.79
C VAL A 47 -18.83 -15.26 -23.53
N SER A 48 -18.74 -16.58 -23.63
CA SER A 48 -18.86 -17.51 -22.50
C SER A 48 -17.84 -17.17 -21.40
N ASP A 49 -18.35 -16.81 -20.23
CA ASP A 49 -17.60 -16.26 -19.11
C ASP A 49 -16.71 -17.32 -18.42
N GLU A 50 -17.04 -18.61 -18.55
CA GLU A 50 -16.41 -19.70 -17.80
C GLU A 50 -14.92 -19.86 -18.11
N ALA A 51 -14.55 -19.87 -19.40
CA ALA A 51 -13.16 -20.08 -19.82
C ALA A 51 -12.25 -18.91 -19.41
N PHE A 52 -12.79 -17.68 -19.33
CA PHE A 52 -12.00 -16.53 -18.93
C PHE A 52 -11.83 -16.46 -17.41
N GLN A 53 -12.88 -16.75 -16.65
CA GLN A 53 -12.81 -16.85 -15.19
C GLN A 53 -11.76 -17.88 -14.75
N GLU A 54 -11.73 -19.04 -15.42
CA GLU A 54 -10.74 -20.09 -15.16
C GLU A 54 -9.31 -19.62 -15.43
N THR A 55 -9.07 -18.91 -16.55
CA THR A 55 -7.74 -18.35 -16.82
C THR A 55 -7.33 -17.29 -15.79
N LEU A 56 -8.24 -16.43 -15.35
CA LEU A 56 -7.98 -15.43 -14.33
C LEU A 56 -7.63 -16.07 -12.98
N GLU A 57 -8.39 -17.08 -12.55
CA GLU A 57 -8.14 -17.80 -11.30
C GLU A 57 -6.81 -18.55 -11.35
N ALA A 58 -6.51 -19.25 -12.45
CA ALA A 58 -5.23 -19.91 -12.65
C ALA A 58 -4.03 -18.94 -12.59
N THR A 59 -4.15 -17.76 -13.21
CA THR A 59 -3.09 -16.74 -13.15
C THR A 59 -2.88 -16.20 -11.74
N ARG A 60 -3.96 -16.00 -10.98
CA ARG A 60 -3.91 -15.52 -9.60
C ARG A 60 -3.20 -16.53 -8.69
N GLU A 61 -3.51 -17.82 -8.85
CA GLU A 61 -2.84 -18.89 -8.11
C GLU A 61 -1.35 -18.98 -8.47
N GLU A 62 -1.01 -18.81 -9.73
CA GLU A 62 0.38 -18.83 -10.20
C GLU A 62 1.20 -17.66 -9.64
N ILE A 63 0.62 -16.46 -9.54
CA ILE A 63 1.26 -15.30 -8.89
C ILE A 63 1.48 -15.56 -7.39
N ILE A 64 0.49 -16.14 -6.70
CA ILE A 64 0.61 -16.47 -5.27
C ILE A 64 1.74 -17.50 -5.04
N ARG A 65 1.93 -18.45 -5.97
CA ARG A 65 3.00 -19.46 -5.90
C ARG A 65 4.39 -18.89 -6.20
N THR A 66 4.50 -18.05 -7.22
CA THR A 66 5.78 -17.53 -7.73
C THR A 66 6.29 -16.33 -6.93
N CYS A 67 5.40 -15.55 -6.33
CA CYS A 67 5.74 -14.38 -5.51
C CYS A 67 5.21 -14.54 -4.08
N PRO A 68 5.97 -15.16 -3.15
CA PRO A 68 5.63 -15.17 -1.74
C PRO A 68 5.91 -13.78 -1.15
N VAL A 69 5.05 -12.80 -1.46
CA VAL A 69 5.01 -11.51 -0.77
C VAL A 69 4.45 -11.79 0.62
N ARG A 70 5.27 -12.37 1.50
CA ARG A 70 5.05 -12.20 2.93
C ARG A 70 5.39 -10.74 3.19
N PRO A 71 4.42 -9.85 3.47
CA PRO A 71 4.77 -8.53 3.94
C PRO A 71 5.56 -8.77 5.23
N LYS A 72 6.88 -8.62 5.18
CA LYS A 72 7.67 -8.48 6.40
C LYS A 72 7.02 -7.29 7.08
N LYS A 73 6.32 -7.53 8.18
CA LYS A 73 5.80 -6.45 9.01
C LYS A 73 7.04 -5.69 9.46
N HIS A 74 7.39 -4.65 8.72
CA HIS A 74 8.55 -3.83 9.04
C HIS A 74 8.28 -3.30 10.43
N GLN A 75 9.10 -3.71 11.39
CA GLN A 75 9.00 -3.30 12.78
C GLN A 75 9.45 -1.84 12.88
N VAL A 76 8.59 -0.93 12.42
CA VAL A 76 8.87 0.50 12.33
C VAL A 76 8.16 1.21 13.48
N CYS A 77 8.93 1.93 14.27
CA CYS A 77 8.40 2.80 15.31
C CYS A 77 7.82 4.08 14.71
N VAL A 78 6.50 4.16 14.68
CA VAL A 78 5.76 5.33 14.19
C VAL A 78 6.11 6.60 14.97
N PHE A 79 6.40 6.49 16.28
CA PHE A 79 6.77 7.64 17.11
C PHE A 79 8.10 8.25 16.68
N CYS A 80 9.15 7.43 16.55
CA CYS A 80 10.47 7.88 16.10
C CYS A 80 10.42 8.41 14.66
N LYS A 81 9.63 7.76 13.79
CA LYS A 81 9.40 8.24 12.41
C LYS A 81 8.76 9.63 12.39
N ASN A 82 7.76 9.87 13.25
CA ASN A 82 7.09 11.18 13.32
C ASN A 82 8.00 12.27 13.90
N ASN A 83 8.92 11.91 14.81
CA ASN A 83 9.93 12.82 15.33
C ASN A 83 11.10 13.06 14.34
N LYS A 84 11.04 12.48 13.14
CA LYS A 84 12.10 12.57 12.11
C LYS A 84 13.46 12.08 12.60
N GLU A 85 13.45 11.04 13.43
CA GLU A 85 14.68 10.35 13.82
C GLU A 85 15.31 9.63 12.62
N ARG A 86 16.60 9.31 12.74
CA ARG A 86 17.33 8.56 11.70
C ARG A 86 16.63 7.24 11.37
N GLU A 87 16.75 6.81 10.11
CA GLU A 87 16.12 5.58 9.62
C GLU A 87 16.53 4.33 10.40
N GLU A 88 17.81 4.24 10.76
CA GLU A 88 18.35 3.19 11.63
C GLU A 88 17.61 3.10 12.97
N VAL A 89 17.19 4.25 13.52
CA VAL A 89 16.56 4.32 14.83
C VAL A 89 15.10 3.89 14.73
N TYR A 90 14.31 4.40 13.78
CA TYR A 90 12.89 4.05 13.70
C TYR A 90 12.64 2.64 13.16
N THR A 91 13.57 2.04 12.40
CA THR A 91 13.44 0.66 11.88
C THR A 91 13.91 -0.41 12.87
N SER A 92 14.60 -0.02 13.95
CA SER A 92 15.18 -0.94 14.93
C SER A 92 14.17 -1.51 15.94
N HIS A 93 13.00 -0.89 16.13
CA HIS A 93 12.06 -1.26 17.18
C HIS A 93 10.61 -0.91 16.84
N MET A 94 9.68 -1.51 17.58
CA MET A 94 8.25 -1.16 17.53
C MET A 94 7.88 -0.12 18.59
N LEU A 95 6.77 0.58 18.36
CA LEU A 95 6.21 1.49 19.37
C LEU A 95 5.66 0.73 20.59
N LYS A 96 4.84 -0.31 20.34
CA LYS A 96 4.19 -1.13 21.38
C LYS A 96 4.34 -2.63 21.10
N ASP A 97 4.31 -3.42 22.16
CA ASP A 97 4.27 -4.88 22.14
C ASP A 97 2.85 -5.43 21.93
N SER A 98 2.72 -6.75 21.75
CA SER A 98 1.44 -7.48 21.74
C SER A 98 0.63 -7.33 23.03
N LEU A 99 1.30 -7.02 24.14
CA LEU A 99 0.69 -6.75 25.45
C LEU A 99 0.45 -5.24 25.71
N ASP A 100 0.43 -4.41 24.65
CA ASP A 100 0.20 -2.95 24.71
C ASP A 100 1.23 -2.12 25.49
N ARG A 101 2.33 -2.74 25.91
CA ARG A 101 3.44 -2.07 26.61
C ARG A 101 4.31 -1.29 25.62
N VAL A 102 4.76 -0.11 26.01
CA VAL A 102 5.70 0.70 25.20
C VAL A 102 7.08 0.05 25.19
N ILE A 103 7.56 -0.31 23.99
CA ILE A 103 8.92 -0.83 23.77
C ILE A 103 9.88 0.29 23.36
N CYS A 104 9.36 1.36 22.73
CA CYS A 104 10.19 2.44 22.22
C CYS A 104 11.08 3.04 23.32
N PRO A 105 12.42 3.02 23.16
CA PRO A 105 13.34 3.49 24.19
C PRO A 105 13.25 5.02 24.41
N ILE A 106 12.87 5.78 23.38
CA ILE A 106 12.69 7.22 23.47
C ILE A 106 11.42 7.54 24.25
N LEU A 107 10.29 6.93 23.88
CA LEU A 107 9.03 7.16 24.58
C LEU A 107 9.06 6.63 26.01
N SER A 108 9.72 5.49 26.26
CA SER A 108 9.85 4.88 27.59
C SER A 108 10.52 5.82 28.61
N LYS A 109 11.51 6.62 28.18
CA LYS A 109 12.17 7.62 29.03
C LYS A 109 11.33 8.87 29.28
N TYR A 110 10.28 9.08 28.50
CA TYR A 110 9.41 10.24 28.67
C TYR A 110 8.48 10.05 29.88
N THR A 111 8.51 11.02 30.78
CA THR A 111 7.61 11.11 31.94
C THR A 111 6.45 12.03 31.60
N CYS A 112 5.22 11.51 31.61
CA CYS A 112 4.04 12.33 31.36
C CYS A 112 3.91 13.42 32.45
N PRO A 113 3.79 14.72 32.11
CA PRO A 113 3.73 15.80 33.11
C PRO A 113 2.39 15.88 33.87
N VAL A 114 1.38 15.11 33.45
CA VAL A 114 0.03 15.12 34.05
C VAL A 114 -0.15 13.96 35.02
N CYS A 115 0.19 12.74 34.60
CA CYS A 115 0.00 11.53 35.40
C CYS A 115 1.31 10.90 35.90
N TYR A 116 2.46 11.45 35.51
CA TYR A 116 3.80 10.99 35.88
C TYR A 116 4.14 9.54 35.48
N ALA A 117 3.36 8.93 34.58
CA ALA A 117 3.65 7.60 34.04
C ALA A 117 4.91 7.63 33.15
N THR A 118 5.71 6.57 33.24
CA THR A 118 6.97 6.37 32.51
C THR A 118 7.18 4.87 32.22
N GLY A 119 8.20 4.52 31.44
CA GLY A 119 8.54 3.13 31.11
C GLY A 119 7.51 2.49 30.18
N ALA A 120 7.03 1.31 30.56
CA ALA A 120 6.03 0.54 29.79
C ALA A 120 4.69 1.26 29.62
N ASN A 121 4.35 2.18 30.54
CA ASN A 121 3.11 2.96 30.53
C ASN A 121 3.33 4.41 30.06
N ALA A 122 4.50 4.71 29.50
CA ALA A 122 4.81 6.05 29.01
C ALA A 122 3.89 6.44 27.85
N HIS A 123 3.50 7.70 27.83
CA HIS A 123 2.68 8.27 26.78
C HIS A 123 2.91 9.78 26.71
N THR A 124 2.65 10.38 25.55
CA THR A 124 2.72 11.84 25.42
C THR A 124 1.51 12.48 26.10
N LYS A 125 1.64 13.75 26.50
CA LYS A 125 0.58 14.53 27.17
C LYS A 125 -0.80 14.39 26.50
N LYS A 126 -0.85 14.36 25.17
CA LYS A 126 -2.09 14.22 24.37
C LYS A 126 -2.84 12.92 24.63
N TYR A 127 -2.12 11.82 24.85
CA TYR A 127 -2.69 10.49 25.04
C TYR A 127 -2.74 10.10 26.53
N CYS A 128 -2.65 11.09 27.43
CA CYS A 128 -2.74 10.84 28.85
C CYS A 128 -4.18 10.53 29.25
N PRO A 129 -4.44 9.42 29.96
CA PRO A 129 -5.79 9.05 30.40
C PRO A 129 -6.36 10.02 31.44
N LYS A 130 -5.51 10.79 32.12
CA LYS A 130 -5.89 11.83 33.10
C LYS A 130 -5.89 13.23 32.50
N TYR A 131 -5.79 13.36 31.17
CA TYR A 131 -5.77 14.66 30.53
C TYR A 131 -7.18 15.03 30.05
N ASP A 132 -7.83 15.89 30.81
CA ASP A 132 -9.17 16.43 30.50
C ASP A 132 -9.14 17.52 29.41
N GLY A 133 -7.97 17.78 28.82
CA GLY A 133 -7.77 18.80 27.81
C GLY A 133 -8.28 18.35 26.45
N ILE A 134 -9.59 18.47 26.25
CA ILE A 134 -10.21 18.55 24.93
C ILE A 134 -9.50 19.68 24.18
N SER A 135 -8.53 19.33 23.31
CA SER A 135 -7.96 20.30 22.40
C SER A 135 -9.11 20.82 21.54
N THR A 136 -9.27 22.15 21.44
CA THR A 136 -10.28 22.78 20.58
C THR A 136 -10.25 22.21 19.16
N VAL A 137 -9.06 21.85 18.69
CA VAL A 137 -8.83 21.17 17.41
C VAL A 137 -9.42 19.76 17.38
N ASN A 138 -9.33 19.00 18.48
CA ASN A 138 -9.94 17.66 18.60
C ASN A 138 -11.48 17.75 18.62
N LEU A 139 -12.04 18.76 19.30
CA LEU A 139 -13.48 19.00 19.30
C LEU A 139 -13.99 19.33 17.87
N LEU A 140 -13.23 20.13 17.11
CA LEU A 140 -13.52 20.45 15.70
C LEU A 140 -13.34 19.25 14.75
N LEU A 141 -12.49 18.28 15.10
CA LEU A 141 -12.29 17.05 14.33
C LEU A 141 -13.32 15.97 14.68
N GLN A 142 -13.92 16.02 15.87
CA GLN A 142 -15.00 15.14 16.32
C GLN A 142 -16.38 15.56 15.82
N THR A 143 -16.51 16.73 15.20
CA THR A 143 -17.78 17.12 14.57
C THR A 143 -18.13 16.14 13.44
N PRO A 144 -19.41 15.82 13.23
CA PRO A 144 -19.81 14.89 12.19
C PRO A 144 -19.45 15.37 10.77
N ARG A 145 -19.28 16.67 10.58
CA ARG A 145 -19.03 17.31 9.28
C ARG A 145 -17.65 17.97 9.22
N ASN A 146 -16.98 17.86 8.09
CA ASN A 146 -15.75 18.60 7.80
C ASN A 146 -16.04 20.04 7.32
N CYS A 147 -14.99 20.85 7.12
CA CYS A 147 -15.10 22.25 6.66
C CYS A 147 -15.72 22.40 5.26
N SER A 148 -15.77 21.32 4.47
CA SER A 148 -16.47 21.26 3.18
C SER A 148 -17.93 20.78 3.33
N GLY A 149 -18.45 20.67 4.56
CA GLY A 149 -19.83 20.28 4.87
C GLY A 149 -20.14 18.79 4.69
N LYS A 150 -19.17 17.96 4.29
CA LYS A 150 -19.33 16.52 4.07
C LYS A 150 -19.23 15.75 5.38
N TYR A 151 -20.01 14.68 5.50
CA TYR A 151 -19.91 13.77 6.63
C TYR A 151 -18.59 13.00 6.60
N ARG A 152 -17.93 12.88 7.76
CA ARG A 152 -16.77 12.01 7.93
C ARG A 152 -17.28 10.56 7.91
N LYS A 153 -16.75 9.72 7.00
CA LYS A 153 -17.06 8.28 6.91
C LYS A 153 -16.32 7.50 7.99
#